data_AF-A0A3C7VWT0-F1
#
_entry.id   AF-A0A3C7VWT0-F1
#
_cell.length_a   1.000
_cell.length_b   1.000
_cell.length_c   1.000
_cell.angle_alpha   90.00
_cell.angle_beta   90.00
_cell.angle_gamma   90.00
#
_symmetry.space_group_name_H-M   'P 1'
#
loop_
_entity.id
_entity.type
_entity.pdbx_description
1 polymer ?
#
loop_
_entity_poly.entity_id
_entity_poly.type
_entity_poly.pdbx_seq_one_letter_code
_entity_poly.pdbx_strand_id
1 'polypeptide(L)'
;MAQTITLKDTRRELRIYGGRTAVAVLAVLVALFLVFLRYFNLQVTGYETYRTQSERNRVQLQALPPKRGLIYDRHGALLAANQL
;
A
#
# COMPACT_ATOMS: atom_id res chain seq x y z
N MET A 1 -21.04 -24.68 48.99
CA MET A 1 -20.93 -23.88 47.74
C MET A 1 -21.32 -24.80 46.59
N ALA A 2 -22.46 -24.55 45.95
CA ALA A 2 -22.93 -25.39 44.85
C ALA A 2 -22.05 -25.16 43.61
N GLN A 3 -21.39 -26.21 43.11
CA GLN A 3 -20.70 -26.14 41.84
C GLN A 3 -21.75 -26.20 40.73
N THR A 4 -21.95 -25.08 40.04
CA THR A 4 -22.81 -25.00 38.86
C THR A 4 -22.17 -25.84 37.77
N ILE A 5 -22.77 -26.97 37.42
CA ILE A 5 -22.35 -27.76 36.27
C ILE A 5 -22.71 -26.96 35.01
N THR A 6 -21.74 -26.25 34.45
CA THR A 6 -21.90 -25.52 33.19
C THR A 6 -22.03 -26.52 32.06
N LEU A 7 -23.25 -26.71 31.55
CA LEU A 7 -23.52 -27.54 30.38
C LEU A 7 -22.89 -26.88 29.14
N LYS A 8 -21.86 -27.54 28.58
CA LYS A 8 -21.18 -27.12 27.36
C LYS A 8 -22.08 -27.36 26.14
N ASP A 9 -22.37 -26.32 25.36
CA ASP A 9 -23.15 -26.40 24.12
C ASP A 9 -22.25 -26.30 22.89
N THR A 10 -21.79 -27.46 22.43
CA THR A 10 -20.92 -27.60 21.26
C THR A 10 -21.55 -27.04 19.98
N ARG A 11 -22.88 -27.10 19.81
CA ARG A 11 -23.55 -26.64 18.59
C ARG A 11 -23.53 -25.12 18.49
N ARG A 12 -23.75 -24.43 19.62
CA ARG A 12 -23.68 -22.97 19.68
C ARG A 12 -22.26 -22.47 19.45
N GLU A 13 -21.28 -23.12 20.06
CA GLU A 13 -19.85 -22.82 19.88
C GLU A 13 -19.45 -22.95 18.40
N LEU A 14 -19.78 -24.08 17.75
CA LEU A 14 -19.49 -24.32 16.34
C LEU A 14 -20.08 -23.24 15.42
N ARG A 15 -21.30 -22.77 15.68
CA ARG A 15 -21.94 -21.72 14.89
C ARG A 15 -21.24 -20.37 15.02
N ILE A 16 -20.84 -20.00 16.24
CA ILE A 16 -20.13 -18.74 16.50
C ILE A 16 -18.74 -18.78 15.84
N TYR A 17 -18.01 -19.88 16.00
CA TYR A 17 -16.69 -20.03 15.36
C TYR A 17 -16.80 -20.07 13.84
N GLY A 18 -17.75 -20.82 13.28
CA GLY A 18 -17.98 -20.87 11.83
C GLY A 18 -18.31 -19.50 11.23
N GLY A 19 -19.17 -18.73 11.88
CA GLY A 19 -19.48 -17.37 11.44
C GLY A 19 -18.27 -16.44 11.47
N ARG A 20 -17.47 -16.48 12.54
CA ARG A 20 -16.22 -15.69 12.65
C ARG A 20 -15.22 -16.06 11.57
N THR A 21 -15.02 -17.35 11.32
CA THR A 21 -14.12 -17.84 10.28
C THR A 21 -14.60 -17.40 8.89
N ALA A 22 -15.90 -17.50 8.60
CA ALA A 22 -16.45 -17.06 7.32
C ALA A 22 -16.24 -15.55 7.08
N VAL A 23 -16.47 -14.72 8.10
CA VAL A 23 -16.21 -13.28 8.03
C VAL A 23 -14.72 -12.99 7.82
N ALA A 24 -13.83 -13.67 8.54
CA ALA A 24 -12.39 -13.50 8.37
C ALA A 24 -11.91 -13.90 6.97
N VAL A 25 -12.40 -15.02 6.44
CA VAL A 25 -12.09 -15.47 5.06
C VAL A 25 -12.58 -14.46 4.04
N LEU A 26 -13.81 -13.96 4.18
CA LEU A 26 -14.35 -12.96 3.28
C LEU A 26 -13.52 -11.66 3.30
N ALA A 27 -13.12 -11.20 4.49
CA ALA A 27 -12.28 -10.02 4.62
C ALA A 27 -10.93 -10.18 3.91
N VAL A 28 -10.29 -11.35 4.06
CA VAL A 28 -9.03 -11.68 3.36
C VAL A 28 -9.23 -11.71 1.84
N LEU A 29 -10.30 -12.33 1.36
CA LEU A 29 -10.60 -12.38 -0.08
C LEU A 29 -10.82 -10.98 -0.66
N VAL A 30 -11.52 -10.09 0.06
CA VAL A 30 -11.69 -8.69 -0.35
C VAL A 30 -10.35 -7.97 -0.41
N ALA A 31 -9.49 -8.13 0.60
CA ALA A 31 -8.17 -7.51 0.60
C ALA A 31 -7.30 -8.00 -0.57
N LEU A 32 -7.29 -9.31 -0.83
CA LEU A 32 -6.59 -9.90 -1.98
C LEU A 32 -7.14 -9.38 -3.31
N PHE A 33 -8.47 -9.25 -3.42
CA PHE A 33 -9.10 -8.70 -4.61
C PHE A 33 -8.70 -7.25 -4.87
N LEU A 34 -8.61 -6.41 -3.82
CA LEU A 34 -8.13 -5.04 -3.95
C LEU A 34 -6.68 -4.98 -4.45
N VAL A 35 -5.80 -5.83 -3.90
CA VAL A 35 -4.41 -5.94 -4.37
C VAL A 35 -4.37 -6.40 -5.83
N PHE A 36 -5.20 -7.36 -6.20
CA PHE A 36 -5.31 -7.84 -7.58
C PHE A 36 -5.75 -6.73 -8.54
N LEU A 37 -6.75 -5.93 -8.18
CA LEU A 37 -7.18 -4.79 -8.99
C LEU A 37 -6.05 -3.76 -9.17
N ARG A 38 -5.30 -3.48 -8.10
CA ARG A 38 -4.15 -2.58 -8.17
C ARG A 38 -3.07 -3.12 -9.11
N TYR A 39 -2.78 -4.41 -9.01
CA TYR A 39 -1.82 -5.08 -9.89
C TYR A 39 -2.29 -5.04 -11.35
N PHE A 40 -3.55 -5.35 -11.61
CA PHE A 40 -4.14 -5.28 -12.95
C PHE A 40 -4.04 -3.87 -13.54
N ASN A 41 -4.33 -2.83 -12.76
CA ASN A 41 -4.20 -1.44 -13.20
C ASN A 41 -2.75 -1.10 -13.61
N LEU A 42 -1.76 -1.49 -12.81
CA LEU A 42 -0.35 -1.24 -13.13
C LEU A 42 0.09 -2.01 -14.38
N GLN A 43 -0.31 -3.28 -14.49
CA GLN A 43 0.20 -4.19 -15.51
C GLN A 43 -0.54 -4.11 -16.84
N VAL A 44 -1.82 -3.73 -16.85
CA VAL A 44 -2.63 -3.66 -18.08
C VAL A 44 -2.84 -2.21 -18.50
N THR A 45 -3.43 -1.38 -17.64
CA THR A 45 -3.65 0.03 -17.98
C THR A 45 -2.35 0.81 -18.06
N GLY A 46 -1.41 0.54 -17.14
CA GLY A 46 -0.11 1.19 -17.09
C GLY A 46 0.99 0.55 -17.95
N TYR A 47 0.69 -0.55 -18.66
CA TYR A 47 1.69 -1.40 -19.32
C TYR A 47 2.67 -0.60 -20.17
N GLU A 48 2.17 0.12 -21.17
CA GLU A 48 3.01 0.84 -22.14
C GLU A 48 3.83 1.95 -21.48
N THR A 49 3.24 2.64 -20.50
CA THR A 49 3.90 3.72 -19.77
C THR A 49 5.06 3.17 -18.94
N TYR A 50 4.82 2.14 -18.12
CA TYR A 50 5.86 1.60 -17.24
C TYR A 50 6.90 0.78 -18.01
N ARG A 51 6.53 0.12 -19.11
CA ARG A 51 7.48 -0.52 -20.03
C ARG A 51 8.44 0.50 -20.63
N THR A 52 7.92 1.60 -21.16
CA THR A 52 8.75 2.68 -21.73
C THR A 52 9.64 3.33 -20.68
N GLN A 53 9.11 3.61 -19.49
CA GLN A 53 9.90 4.20 -18.39
C GLN A 53 10.99 3.25 -17.90
N SER A 54 10.71 1.95 -17.79
CA SER A 54 11.69 0.94 -17.39
C SER A 54 12.84 0.85 -18.39
N GLU A 55 12.53 0.82 -19.70
CA GLU A 55 13.57 0.82 -20.75
C GLU A 55 14.39 2.11 -20.74
N ARG A 56 13.75 3.28 -20.57
CA ARG A 56 14.47 4.55 -20.41
C ARG A 56 15.38 4.56 -19.19
N ASN A 57 14.90 4.09 -18.04
CA ASN A 57 15.69 3.97 -16.82
C ASN A 57 16.87 3.00 -16.98
N ARG A 58 16.72 1.95 -17.81
CA ARG A 58 17.78 0.96 -18.08
C ARG A 58 18.88 1.50 -19.00
N VAL A 59 18.52 2.30 -20.01
CA VAL A 59 19.47 2.82 -21.01
C VAL A 59 20.07 4.16 -20.58
N GLN A 60 19.34 4.96 -19.80
CA GLN A 60 19.79 6.23 -19.23
C GLN A 60 19.29 6.31 -17.78
N LEU A 61 20.12 5.86 -16.84
CA LEU A 61 19.95 6.22 -15.42
C LEU A 61 20.12 7.74 -15.29
N GLN A 62 19.05 8.49 -15.54
CA GLN A 62 19.02 9.93 -15.30
C GLN A 62 18.86 10.13 -13.80
N ALA A 63 19.98 10.34 -13.11
CA ALA A 63 19.95 10.79 -11.74
C ALA A 63 19.21 12.14 -11.68
N LEU A 64 18.09 12.19 -10.96
CA LEU A 64 17.43 13.46 -10.65
C LEU A 64 18.33 14.23 -9.68
N PRO A 65 18.94 15.36 -10.11
CA PRO A 65 19.77 16.13 -9.21
C PRO A 65 18.90 16.69 -8.09
N PRO A 66 19.34 16.62 -6.83
CA PRO A 66 18.61 17.23 -5.73
C PRO A 66 18.51 18.73 -5.97
N LYS A 67 17.33 19.32 -5.68
CA LYS A 67 17.17 20.78 -5.70
C LYS A 67 18.09 21.38 -4.63
N ARG A 68 19.11 22.12 -5.06
CA ARG A 68 19.99 22.87 -4.16
C ARG A 68 19.21 24.00 -3.49
N GLY A 69 19.55 24.29 -2.23
CA GLY A 69 19.00 25.41 -1.50
C GLY A 69 19.32 26.75 -2.18
N LEU A 70 18.44 27.71 -1.99
CA LEU A 70 18.63 29.09 -2.42
C LEU A 70 19.48 29.82 -1.36
N ILE A 71 20.49 30.56 -1.80
CA ILE A 71 21.34 31.35 -0.90
C ILE A 71 20.77 32.77 -0.83
N TYR A 72 20.48 33.24 0.38
CA TYR A 72 19.96 34.57 0.65
C TYR A 72 20.96 35.38 1.47
N ASP A 73 20.95 36.69 1.29
CA ASP A 73 21.61 37.63 2.18
C ASP A 73 20.82 37.81 3.48
N ARG A 74 21.43 38.41 4.51
CA ARG A 74 20.82 38.77 5.80
C ARG A 74 19.58 39.66 5.69
N HIS A 75 19.41 40.35 4.56
CA HIS A 75 18.23 41.18 4.25
C HIS A 75 17.17 40.43 3.41
N GLY A 76 17.34 39.13 3.18
CA GLY A 76 16.40 38.30 2.41
C GLY A 76 16.53 38.43 0.89
N ALA A 77 17.53 39.16 0.39
CA ALA A 77 17.81 39.25 -1.04
C ALA A 77 18.42 37.94 -1.55
N LEU A 78 17.93 37.42 -2.67
CA LEU A 78 18.44 36.20 -3.30
C LEU A 78 19.83 36.45 -3.90
N LEU A 79 20.85 35.77 -3.37
CA LEU A 79 22.24 35.89 -3.81
C LEU A 79 22.62 34.82 -4.83
N ALA A 80 22.13 33.59 -4.65
CA ALA A 80 22.33 32.53 -5.61
C ALA A 80 21.11 31.62 -5.69
N ALA A 81 20.61 31.46 -6.91
CA ALA A 81 19.67 30.42 -7.27
C ALA A 81 20.31 29.53 -8.33
N ASN A 82 20.23 28.22 -8.15
CA ASN A 82 20.56 27.31 -9.23
C ASN A 82 19.34 27.24 -10.15
N GLN A 83 19.41 27.90 -11.31
CA GLN A 83 18.47 27.62 -12.39
C GLN A 83 18.84 26.25 -12.97
N LEU A 84 17.83 25.40 -13.11
CA LEU A 84 17.95 24.03 -13.65
C LEU A 84 18.48 24.04 -15.08
#